data_AF-A0A562JFW5-F1
#
_entry.id   AF-A0A562JFW5-F1
#
_cell.length_a   1.000
_cell.length_b   1.000
_cell.length_c   1.000
_cell.angle_alpha   90.00
_cell.angle_beta   90.00
_cell.angle_gamma   90.00
#
_symmetry.space_group_name_H-M   'P 1'
#
loop_
_entity.id
_entity.type
_entity.pdbx_description
1 polymer ?
#
loop_
_entity_poly.entity_id
_entity_poly.type
_entity_poly.pdbx_seq_one_letter_code
_entity_poly.pdbx_strand_id
1 'polypeptide(L)' 'MLPQVEEVLKEYPRIEAGLVNAGKVTEIAGFLMAFTVPVIVLYLDGREALREARFVPIEKLREDLQRIYEGVFGE' A
#
# COMPACT_ATOMS: atom_id res chain seq x y z
N MET A 1 12.27 -5.24 -0.18
CA MET A 1 11.04 -4.44 -0.06
C MET A 1 9.85 -5.29 0.38
N LEU A 2 9.40 -6.30 -0.37
CA LEU A 2 8.24 -7.13 0.04
C LEU A 2 8.26 -7.59 1.52
N PRO A 3 9.30 -8.28 2.02
CA PRO A 3 9.31 -8.76 3.41
C PRO A 3 9.28 -7.63 4.46
N GLN A 4 9.80 -6.44 4.12
CA GLN A 4 9.77 -5.29 5.03
C GLN A 4 8.38 -4.66 5.07
N VAL A 5 7.70 -4.58 3.93
CA VAL A 5 6.32 -4.09 3.85
C VAL A 5 5.38 -5.05 4.57
N GLU A 6 5.56 -6.36 4.39
CA GLU A 6 4.78 -7.38 5.11
C GLU A 6 4.95 -7.27 6.63
N GLU A 7 6.16 -6.97 7.11
CA GLU A 7 6.39 -6.77 8.54
C GLU A 7 5.64 -5.54 9.08
N VAL A 8 5.71 -4.41 8.37
CA VAL A 8 4.97 -3.18 8.74
C VAL A 8 3.47 -3.44 8.76
N LEU A 9 2.93 -4.17 7.78
CA LEU A 9 1.50 -4.44 7.69
C LEU A 9 0.95 -5.27 8.85
N LYS A 10 1.78 -6.09 9.53
CA LYS A 10 1.36 -6.84 10.73
C LYS A 10 0.96 -5.93 11.88
N GLU A 11 1.47 -4.70 11.92
CA GLU A 11 1.15 -3.71 12.95
C GLU A 11 -0.23 -3.07 12.73
N TYR A 12 -0.81 -3.24 11.53
CA TYR A 12 -2.10 -2.68 11.14
C TYR A 12 -3.09 -3.80 10.74
N PRO A 13 -3.54 -4.64 11.68
CA PRO A 13 -4.29 -5.88 11.38
C PRO A 13 -5.66 -5.66 10.72
N ARG A 14 -6.20 -4.43 10.77
CA ARG A 14 -7.45 -4.07 10.08
C ARG A 14 -7.24 -3.67 8.61
N ILE A 15 -6.00 -3.52 8.16
CA ILE A 15 -5.68 -3.26 6.76
C ILE A 15 -5.60 -4.60 6.03
N GLU A 16 -6.49 -4.82 5.06
CA GLU A 16 -6.41 -5.97 4.18
C GLU A 16 -5.38 -5.72 3.08
N ALA A 17 -4.31 -6.52 3.06
CA ALA A 17 -3.23 -6.40 2.08
C ALA A 17 -3.34 -7.45 0.97
N GLY A 18 -3.15 -7.02 -0.27
CA GLY A 18 -3.07 -7.90 -1.44
C GLY A 18 -1.79 -7.67 -2.23
N LEU A 19 -1.11 -8.76 -2.62
CA LEU A 19 0.04 -8.71 -3.51
C LEU A 19 -0.36 -9.14 -4.92
N VAL A 20 -0.13 -8.25 -5.90
CA VAL A 20 -0.41 -8.55 -7.30
C VAL A 20 0.87 -8.45 -8.13
N ASN A 21 1.13 -9.47 -8.94
CA ASN A 21 2.18 -9.40 -9.95
C ASN A 21 1.61 -8.75 -11.22
N ALA A 22 1.91 -7.47 -11.41
CA ALA A 22 1.48 -6.68 -12.56
C ALA A 22 2.00 -7.22 -13.92
N GLY A 23 3.08 -8.02 -13.92
CA GLY A 23 3.55 -8.71 -15.13
C GLY A 23 2.71 -9.92 -15.51
N LYS A 24 1.95 -10.50 -14.58
CA LYS A 24 0.98 -11.58 -14.85
C LYS A 24 -0.42 -11.06 -15.11
N VAL A 25 -0.81 -9.97 -14.43
CA VAL A 25 -2.12 -9.33 -14.55
C VAL A 25 -1.93 -7.94 -15.16
N THR A 26 -1.73 -7.89 -16.47
CA THR A 26 -1.38 -6.63 -17.17
C THR A 26 -2.50 -5.59 -17.12
N GLU A 27 -3.76 -6.03 -17.03
CA GLU A 27 -4.92 -5.13 -16.86
C GLU A 27 -4.81 -4.28 -15.59
N ILE A 28 -4.27 -4.84 -14.49
CA ILE A 28 -4.10 -4.07 -13.25
C ILE A 28 -3.03 -2.99 -13.38
N ALA A 29 -2.02 -3.22 -14.22
CA ALA A 29 -0.95 -2.25 -14.47
C ALA A 29 -1.50 -1.01 -15.16
N GLY A 30 -2.38 -1.19 -16.15
CA GLY A 30 -3.09 -0.10 -16.81
C GLY A 30 -4.08 0.59 -15.90
N PHE A 31 -4.92 -0.18 -15.20
CA PHE A 31 -5.96 0.36 -14.29
C PHE A 31 -5.36 1.21 -13.16
N LEU A 32 -4.31 0.73 -12.51
CA LEU A 32 -3.64 1.45 -11.42
C LEU A 32 -2.56 2.42 -11.89
N MET A 33 -2.36 2.57 -13.21
CA MET A 33 -1.22 3.31 -13.80
C MET A 33 0.14 2.89 -13.20
N ALA A 34 0.27 1.61 -12.85
CA ALA A 34 1.44 1.04 -12.17
C ALA A 34 2.51 0.61 -13.20
N PHE A 35 3.08 1.58 -13.92
CA PHE A 35 4.09 1.35 -14.96
C PHE A 35 5.53 1.22 -14.43
N THR A 36 5.69 1.31 -13.10
CA THR A 36 6.97 1.15 -12.41
C THR A 36 6.76 0.22 -11.23
N VAL A 37 7.82 -0.43 -10.75
CA VAL A 37 7.76 -1.39 -9.64
C VAL A 37 8.81 -0.97 -8.59
N PRO A 38 8.52 -1.07 -7.29
CA PRO A 38 7.24 -1.41 -6.67
C PRO A 38 6.24 -0.25 -6.68
N VAL A 39 4.94 -0.57 -6.62
CA VAL A 39 3.83 0.38 -6.39
C VAL A 39 2.98 -0.15 -5.24
N ILE A 40 2.71 0.71 -4.28
CA ILE A 40 1.82 0.45 -3.14
C ILE A 40 0.67 1.43 -3.24
N VAL A 41 -0.56 0.92 -3.14
CA VAL A 41 -1.77 1.74 -3.15
C VAL A 41 -2.65 1.29 -2.00
N LEU A 42 -3.11 2.26 -1.20
CA LEU A 42 -4.09 2.03 -0.14
C LEU A 42 -5.40 2.69 -0.53
N TYR A 43 -6.49 1.96 -0.36
CA TYR A 43 -7.85 2.47 -0.56
C TYR A 43 -8.58 2.57 0.77
N LEU A 44 -9.35 3.64 0.93
CA LEU A 44 -10.30 3.86 2.02
C LEU A 44 -11.64 4.24 1.38
N ASP A 45 -12.70 3.48 1.67
CA ASP A 45 -14.05 3.69 1.11
C ASP A 45 -14.08 3.87 -0.41
N GLY A 46 -13.29 3.04 -1.12
CA GLY A 46 -13.20 3.06 -2.58
C GLY A 46 -12.40 4.25 -3.16
N ARG A 47 -11.82 5.10 -2.30
CA ARG A 47 -10.95 6.21 -2.71
C ARG A 47 -9.51 5.90 -2.38
N GLU A 48 -8.61 6.31 -3.25
CA GLU A 48 -7.17 6.16 -3.02
C GLU A 48 -6.71 7.13 -1.92
N ALA A 49 -6.20 6.58 -0.82
CA ALA A 49 -5.75 7.33 0.35
C ALA A 49 -4.22 7.52 0.37
N LEU A 50 -3.48 6.58 -0.20
CA LEU A 50 -2.02 6.60 -0.27
C LEU A 50 -1.56 5.93 -1.56
N ARG A 51 -0.55 6.51 -2.21
CA ARG A 51 0.18 5.90 -3.32
C ARG A 51 1.67 6.18 -3.20
N GLU A 52 2.45 5.11 -3.22
CA GLU A 52 3.91 5.16 -3.20
C GLU A 52 4.48 4.36 -4.37
N ALA A 53 5.52 4.89 -5.02
CA ALA A 53 6.09 4.29 -6.23
C ALA A 53 7.62 4.37 -6.26
N ARG A 54 8.27 3.36 -6.86
CA ARG A 54 9.73 3.21 -7.06
C ARG A 54 10.57 3.11 -5.79
N PHE A 55 10.57 4.13 -4.95
CA PHE A 55 11.38 4.20 -3.74
C PHE A 55 10.49 4.57 -2.57
N VAL A 56 10.11 3.55 -1.81
CA VAL A 56 9.27 3.72 -0.62
C VAL A 56 10.15 3.51 0.62
N PRO A 57 10.57 4.57 1.31
CA PRO A 57 11.22 4.41 2.61
C PRO A 57 10.26 3.71 3.56
N ILE A 58 10.70 2.63 4.19
CA ILE A 58 9.85 1.81 5.07
C ILE A 58 9.31 2.62 6.24
N GLU A 59 10.13 3.51 6.80
CA GLU A 59 9.69 4.37 7.90
C GLU A 59 8.62 5.37 7.47
N LYS A 60 8.76 5.95 6.28
CA LYS A 60 7.72 6.83 5.72
C LYS A 60 6.41 6.07 5.52
N LEU A 61 6.48 4.85 4.96
CA LEU A 61 5.30 4.01 4.78
C LEU A 61 4.61 3.72 6.13
N ARG A 62 5.40 3.40 7.16
CA ARG A 62 4.91 3.19 8.52
C ARG A 62 4.21 4.43 9.06
N GLU A 63 4.82 5.60 8.99
CA GLU A 63 4.24 6.86 9.46
C GLU A 63 2.93 7.20 8.72
N ASP A 64 2.91 7.06 7.40
CA ASP A 64 1.72 7.31 6.58
C ASP A 64 0.58 6.34 6.92
N LEU A 65 0.89 5.04 7.07
CA LEU A 65 -0.08 4.03 7.48
C LEU A 65 -0.61 4.29 8.89
N GLN A 66 0.26 4.64 9.83
CA GLN A 66 -0.14 4.97 11.21
C GLN A 66 -1.14 6.13 11.23
N ARG A 67 -0.82 7.24 10.56
CA ARG A 67 -1.71 8.41 10.50
C ARG A 67 -3.08 8.06 9.92
N ILE A 68 -3.12 7.28 8.85
CA ILE A 68 -4.39 6.85 8.22
C ILE A 68 -5.14 5.90 9.14
N TYR A 69 -4.44 4.92 9.73
CA TYR A 69 -5.03 3.93 10.62
C TYR A 69 -5.65 4.55 11.86
N GLU A 70 -4.94 5.47 12.52
CA GLU A 70 -5.46 6.24 13.67
C GLU A 70 -6.62 7.14 13.26
N GLY A 71 -6.57 7.79 12.09
CA GLY A 71 -7.68 8.62 11.60
C GLY A 71 -8.96 7.86 11.28
N VAL A 72 -8.88 6.55 11.02
CA VAL A 72 -10.02 5.68 10.68
C VAL A 72 -10.49 4.85 11.87
N PHE A 73 -9.57 4.38 12.69
CA PHE A 73 -9.83 3.39 13.76
C PHE A 73 -9.49 3.90 15.16
N GLY A 74 -8.91 5.08 15.29
CA GLY A 74 -8.67 5.72 16.58
C GLY A 74 -9.99 6.25 17.15
N GLU A 75 -10.35 5.72 18.31
CA GLU A 75 -11.27 6.36 19.27
C GLU A 75 -10.45 6.99 20.40
#